data_AF-A0A1Q5SS08-F1
#
_entry.id   AF-A0A1Q5SS08-F1
#
_cell.length_a   1.000
_cell.length_b   1.000
_cell.length_c   1.000
_cell.angle_alpha   90.00
_cell.angle_beta   90.00
_cell.angle_gamma   90.00
#
_symmetry.space_group_name_H-M   'P 1'
#
loop_
_entity.id
_entity.type
_entity.pdbx_description
1 polymer ?
#
loop_
_entity_poly.entity_id
_entity_poly.type
_entity_poly.pdbx_seq_one_letter_code
_entity_poly.pdbx_strand_id
1 'polypeptide(L)' 'MNKQLKAAAKQSLVFLKAPHETMRERADSLESGAVLARQVIELAVRGGRDDLAMRALELAQDLERQA' A
#
# COMPACT_ATOMS: atom_id res chain seq x y z
N MET A 1 16.90 3.87 -11.22
CA MET A 1 15.77 2.99 -10.82
C MET A 1 15.58 1.91 -11.88
N ASN A 2 15.76 0.65 -11.50
CA ASN A 2 15.87 -0.50 -12.42
C ASN A 2 14.59 -0.70 -13.25
N LYS A 3 14.71 -0.91 -14.58
CA LYS A 3 13.56 -1.01 -15.52
C LYS A 3 12.57 -2.09 -15.10
N GLN A 4 13.09 -3.20 -14.55
CA GLN A 4 12.30 -4.31 -14.03
C GLN A 4 11.44 -3.90 -12.82
N LEU A 5 11.97 -3.06 -11.92
CA LEU A 5 11.25 -2.58 -10.74
C LEU A 5 10.07 -1.67 -11.15
N LYS A 6 10.26 -0.82 -12.17
CA LYS A 6 9.19 0.00 -12.75
C LYS A 6 8.10 -0.85 -13.41
N ALA A 7 8.48 -1.92 -14.10
CA ALA A 7 7.53 -2.82 -14.75
C ALA A 7 6.71 -3.61 -13.71
N ALA A 8 7.36 -4.14 -12.67
CA ALA A 8 6.70 -4.82 -11.56
C ALA A 8 5.73 -3.90 -10.82
N ALA A 9 6.15 -2.67 -10.50
CA ALA A 9 5.28 -1.65 -9.90
C ALA A 9 4.08 -1.30 -10.79
N LYS A 10 4.27 -1.23 -12.11
CA LYS A 10 3.17 -0.93 -13.05
C LYS A 10 2.18 -2.09 -13.19
N GLN A 11 2.66 -3.34 -13.08
CA GLN A 11 1.80 -4.52 -13.06
C GLN A 11 1.07 -4.67 -11.73
N SER A 12 1.69 -4.32 -10.60
CA SER A 12 1.01 -4.34 -9.30
C SER A 12 -0.10 -3.29 -9.19
N LEU A 13 -0.02 -2.18 -9.95
CA LEU A 13 -1.11 -1.20 -10.07
C LEU A 13 -2.42 -1.78 -10.65
N VAL A 14 -2.42 -2.95 -11.31
CA VAL A 14 -3.66 -3.64 -11.74
C VAL A 14 -4.47 -4.13 -10.54
N PHE A 15 -3.82 -4.52 -9.43
CA PHE A 15 -4.50 -4.85 -8.19
C PHE A 15 -5.03 -3.62 -7.45
N LEU A 16 -4.62 -2.42 -7.88
CA LEU A 16 -5.12 -1.14 -7.37
C LEU A 16 -6.23 -0.55 -8.27
N LYS A 17 -6.55 -1.17 -9.41
CA LYS A 17 -7.76 -0.84 -10.19
C LYS A 17 -8.94 -1.58 -9.56
N ALA A 18 -9.94 -0.81 -9.15
CA ALA A 18 -11.03 -1.26 -8.28
C ALA A 18 -11.73 -2.56 -8.76
N PRO A 19 -11.96 -3.52 -7.86
CA PRO A 19 -13.03 -4.50 -7.98
C PRO A 19 -14.04 -4.31 -6.84
N HIS A 20 -14.43 -3.07 -6.52
CA HIS A 20 -15.45 -2.87 -5.50
C HIS A 20 -16.79 -2.76 -6.22
N GLU A 21 -17.45 -3.90 -6.43
CA GLU A 21 -18.83 -3.95 -6.90
C GLU A 21 -19.75 -3.26 -5.88
N THR A 22 -19.31 -3.18 -4.61
CA THR A 22 -20.03 -2.52 -3.52
C THR A 22 -19.15 -1.62 -2.63
N MET A 23 -19.77 -0.63 -1.96
CA MET A 23 -19.10 0.21 -0.96
C MET A 23 -18.47 -0.60 0.19
N ARG A 24 -19.02 -1.77 0.48
CA ARG A 24 -18.52 -2.69 1.52
C ARG A 24 -17.17 -3.28 1.15
N GLU A 25 -17.03 -3.80 -0.08
CA GLU A 25 -15.76 -4.35 -0.56
C GLU A 25 -14.66 -3.29 -0.65
N ARG A 26 -15.05 -2.04 -0.91
CA ARG A 26 -14.13 -0.89 -0.85
C ARG A 26 -13.62 -0.66 0.56
N ALA A 27 -14.51 -0.64 1.56
CA ALA A 27 -14.13 -0.48 2.96
C ALA A 27 -13.21 -1.62 3.42
N ASP A 28 -13.57 -2.87 3.15
CA ASP A 28 -12.77 -4.05 3.51
C ASP A 28 -11.36 -4.02 2.88
N SER A 29 -11.26 -3.53 1.64
CA SER A 29 -9.98 -3.41 0.93
C SER A 29 -9.13 -2.26 1.44
N LEU A 30 -9.73 -1.13 1.82
CA LEU A 30 -9.03 0.00 2.44
C LEU A 30 -8.48 -0.39 3.82
N GLU A 31 -9.28 -1.10 4.63
CA GLU A 31 -8.84 -1.63 5.92
C GLU A 31 -7.68 -2.64 5.75
N SER A 32 -7.81 -3.58 4.81
CA SER A 32 -6.75 -4.54 4.48
C SER A 32 -5.49 -3.85 3.98
N GLY A 33 -5.63 -2.81 3.16
CA GLY A 33 -4.53 -2.00 2.66
C GLY A 33 -3.78 -1.28 3.78
N ALA A 34 -4.49 -0.72 4.76
CA ALA A 34 -3.89 -0.07 5.92
C ALA A 34 -3.08 -1.05 6.78
N VAL A 35 -3.58 -2.29 6.96
CA VAL A 35 -2.84 -3.36 7.64
C VAL A 35 -1.56 -3.73 6.90
N LEU A 36 -1.62 -3.89 5.58
CA LEU A 36 -0.44 -4.18 4.76
C LEU A 36 0.58 -3.04 4.80
N ALA A 37 0.13 -1.80 4.76
CA ALA A 37 1.01 -0.63 4.88
C ALA A 37 1.74 -0.61 6.23
N ARG A 38 1.06 -0.94 7.34
CA ARG A 38 1.69 -1.10 8.66
C ARG A 38 2.77 -2.19 8.68
N GLN A 39 2.51 -3.34 8.07
CA GLN A 39 3.51 -4.41 7.95
C GLN A 39 4.74 -3.98 7.15
N VAL A 40 4.55 -3.19 6.08
CA VAL A 40 5.66 -2.63 5.29
C VAL A 40 6.48 -1.65 6.14
N ILE A 41 5.85 -0.82 6.98
CA ILE A 41 6.56 0.06 7.91
C ILE A 41 7.45 -0.77 8.85
N GLU A 42 6.90 -1.80 9.49
CA GLU A 42 7.68 -2.65 10.41
C GLU A 42 8.89 -3.30 9.73
N LEU A 43 8.70 -3.83 8.52
CA LEU A 43 9.78 -4.44 7.74
C LEU A 43 10.82 -3.40 7.32
N ALA A 44 10.40 -2.21 6.89
CA ALA A 44 11.29 -1.13 6.49
C ALA A 44 12.12 -0.62 7.68
N VAL A 45 11.51 -0.43 8.85
CA VAL A 45 12.21 -0.04 10.09
C VAL A 45 13.23 -1.10 10.50
N ARG A 46 12.84 -2.39 10.50
CA ARG A 46 13.77 -3.50 10.81
C ARG A 46 14.93 -3.58 9.81
N GLY A 47 14.71 -3.17 8.56
CA GLY A 47 15.72 -3.10 7.51
C GLY A 47 16.57 -1.82 7.50
N GLY A 48 16.35 -0.88 8.44
CA GLY A 48 17.02 0.43 8.44
C GLY A 48 16.66 1.31 7.24
N ARG A 49 15.49 1.08 6.63
CA ARG A 49 14.98 1.78 5.45
C ARG A 49 13.93 2.80 5.85
N ASP A 50 14.35 3.79 6.62
CA ASP A 50 13.48 4.84 7.15
C ASP A 50 12.77 5.63 6.03
N ASP A 51 13.43 5.76 4.87
CA ASP A 51 12.85 6.35 3.66
C ASP A 51 11.60 5.61 3.16
N LEU A 52 11.61 4.29 3.22
CA LEU A 52 10.49 3.44 2.84
C LEU A 52 9.44 3.37 3.95
N ALA A 53 9.86 3.37 5.21
CA ALA A 53 8.96 3.39 6.36
C ALA A 53 8.09 4.67 6.36
N MET A 54 8.69 5.83 6.11
CA MET A 54 7.95 7.10 6.04
C MET A 54 6.94 7.13 4.89
N ARG A 55 7.32 6.64 3.70
CA ARG A 55 6.39 6.55 2.56
C ARG A 55 5.23 5.57 2.82
N ALA A 56 5.51 4.45 3.50
CA ALA A 56 4.48 3.49 3.86
C ALA A 56 3.54 4.05 4.94
N LEU A 57 4.06 4.88 5.85
CA LEU A 57 3.25 5.61 6.84
C LEU A 57 2.30 6.61 6.19
N GLU A 58 2.78 7.42 5.24
CA GLU A 58 1.94 8.35 4.47
C GLU A 58 0.80 7.59 3.76
N LEU A 59 1.13 6.47 3.10
CA LEU A 59 0.14 5.62 2.44
C LEU A 59 -0.88 5.02 3.41
N ALA A 60 -0.44 4.57 4.59
CA ALA A 60 -1.34 4.04 5.62
C ALA A 60 -2.35 5.09 6.08
N GLN A 61 -1.88 6.31 6.34
CA GLN A 61 -2.74 7.43 6.74
C GLN A 61 -3.75 7.81 5.65
N ASP A 62 -3.32 7.80 4.38
CA ASP A 62 -4.23 8.10 3.27
C ASP A 62 -5.31 7.03 3.08
N LEU A 63 -5.00 5.76 3.36
CA LEU A 63 -5.98 4.67 3.34
C LEU A 63 -6.96 4.78 4.51
N GLU A 64 -6.49 5.09 5.72
CA GLU A 64 -7.33 5.30 6.90
C GLU A 64 -8.28 6.48 6.76
N ARG A 65 -7.87 7.57 6.09
CA ARG A 65 -8.76 8.71 5.82
C ARG A 65 -9.87 8.41 4.79
N GLN A 66 -9.67 7.38 3.96
CA GLN A 66 -10.58 7.03 2.87
C GLN A 66 -11.55 5.90 3.22
N ALA A 67 -11.24 5.14 4.27
CA ALA A 67 -12.06 4.06 4.84
C ALA A 67 -13.26 4.66 5.59
#